data_AF-A0A1I5XZR1-F1
#
_entry.id   AF-A0A1I5XZR1-F1
#
_cell.length_a   1.000
_cell.length_b   1.000
_cell.length_c   1.000
_cell.angle_alpha   90.00
_cell.angle_beta   90.00
_cell.angle_gamma   90.00
#
_symmetry.space_group_name_H-M   'P 1'
#
loop_
_entity.id
_entity.type
_entity.pdbx_description
1 polymer ?
#
loop_
_entity_poly.entity_id
_entity_poly.type
_entity_poly.pdbx_seq_one_letter_code
_entity_poly.pdbx_strand_id
1 'polypeptide(L)'
;MDLQRERRRSLNSLSLCGTGAIGLGLWSVIKTIMTFFANRNSIAEMISDIYTNSGVSEEEVSLKTVAFITYLLILAFLVLVFSISLYVGKCANAEAKKGKKRYLYLIIALLAGFLYIYSCYLGILSIRDLTFNEASLTDDINNSIDQIAEFLLDLSSAGVLLALFFSAIRSRILSNMISKQEAAHEL
;
A
#
# COMPACT_ATOMS: atom_id res chain seq x y z
N MET A 1 1.90 4.28 -37.37
CA MET A 1 2.31 3.03 -36.68
C MET A 1 2.79 3.26 -35.24
N ASP A 2 3.39 4.42 -34.93
CA ASP A 2 4.02 4.66 -33.62
C ASP A 2 3.03 4.72 -32.45
N LEU A 3 1.86 5.34 -32.65
CA LEU A 3 0.80 5.44 -31.61
C LEU A 3 0.31 4.07 -31.12
N GLN A 4 0.19 3.08 -32.02
CA GLN A 4 -0.22 1.73 -31.60
C GLN A 4 0.88 1.01 -30.81
N ARG A 5 2.15 1.20 -31.18
CA ARG A 5 3.30 0.63 -30.45
C ARG A 5 3.41 1.23 -29.06
N GLU A 6 3.21 2.53 -28.95
CA GLU A 6 3.26 3.28 -27.70
C GLU A 6 2.10 2.92 -26.76
N ARG A 7 0.90 2.69 -27.31
CA ARG A 7 -0.23 2.14 -26.57
C ARG A 7 0.08 0.75 -26.01
N ARG A 8 0.67 -0.15 -26.79
CA ARG A 8 1.05 -1.49 -26.31
C ARG A 8 2.05 -1.42 -25.16
N ARG A 9 3.05 -0.53 -25.23
CA ARG A 9 3.99 -0.28 -24.13
C ARG A 9 3.27 0.21 -22.86
N SER A 10 2.33 1.14 -23.00
CA SER A 10 1.53 1.65 -21.89
C SER A 10 0.68 0.56 -21.23
N LEU A 11 0.07 -0.33 -22.02
CA LEU A 11 -0.72 -1.46 -21.51
C LEU A 11 0.14 -2.51 -20.81
N ASN A 12 1.34 -2.80 -21.34
CA ASN A 12 2.29 -3.71 -20.70
C ASN A 12 2.77 -3.14 -19.36
N SER A 13 3.11 -1.86 -19.32
CA SER A 13 3.46 -1.15 -18.08
C SER A 13 2.32 -1.20 -17.07
N LEU A 14 1.08 -0.94 -17.51
CA LEU A 14 -0.10 -1.00 -16.67
C LEU A 14 -0.32 -2.39 -16.07
N SER A 15 -0.11 -3.46 -16.86
CA SER A 15 -0.25 -4.84 -16.36
C SER A 15 0.86 -5.22 -15.39
N LEU A 16 2.10 -4.78 -15.65
CA LEU A 16 3.23 -4.99 -14.75
C LEU A 16 3.00 -4.28 -13.42
N CYS A 17 2.61 -3.00 -13.45
CA CYS A 17 2.30 -2.23 -12.24
C CYS A 17 1.08 -2.80 -11.51
N GLY A 18 0.06 -3.29 -12.23
CA GLY A 18 -1.09 -3.96 -11.62
C GLY A 18 -0.69 -5.24 -10.88
N THR A 19 0.28 -5.98 -11.39
CA THR A 19 0.83 -7.16 -10.71
C THR A 19 1.72 -6.76 -9.52
N GLY A 20 2.51 -5.69 -9.69
CA GLY A 20 3.29 -5.09 -8.60
C GLY A 20 2.40 -4.63 -7.44
N ALA A 21 1.28 -3.96 -7.71
CA ALA A 21 0.33 -3.54 -6.68
C ALA A 21 -0.23 -4.72 -5.85
N ILE A 22 -0.44 -5.88 -6.49
CA ILE A 22 -0.85 -7.11 -5.78
C ILE A 22 0.28 -7.64 -4.91
N GLY A 23 1.50 -7.72 -5.45
CA GLY A 23 2.67 -8.20 -4.72
C GLY A 23 2.99 -7.33 -3.51
N LEU A 24 2.91 -6.01 -3.66
CA LEU A 24 3.12 -5.06 -2.57
C LEU A 24 1.99 -5.10 -1.55
N GLY A 25 0.74 -5.30 -1.99
CA GLY A 25 -0.38 -5.55 -1.08
C GLY A 25 -0.19 -6.82 -0.25
N LEU A 26 0.32 -7.89 -0.86
CA LEU A 26 0.67 -9.12 -0.13
C LEU A 26 1.81 -8.85 0.86
N TRP A 27 2.81 -8.06 0.47
CA TRP A 27 3.88 -7.66 1.36
C TRP A 27 3.38 -6.88 2.57
N SER A 28 2.47 -5.92 2.39
CA SER A 28 1.87 -5.18 3.50
C SER A 28 1.20 -6.12 4.51
N VAL A 29 0.55 -7.20 4.04
CA VAL A 29 -0.01 -8.22 4.93
C VAL A 29 1.09 -8.95 5.72
N ILE A 30 2.14 -9.39 5.03
CA ILE A 30 3.29 -10.06 5.68
C ILE A 30 3.92 -9.15 6.73
N LYS A 31 4.16 -7.89 6.38
CA LYS A 31 4.72 -6.87 7.28
C LYS A 31 3.84 -6.72 8.53
N THR A 32 2.54 -6.51 8.39
CA THR A 32 1.66 -6.36 9.56
C THR A 32 1.65 -7.60 10.44
N ILE A 33 1.70 -8.81 9.85
CA ILE A 33 1.81 -10.05 10.62
C ILE A 33 3.14 -10.07 11.39
N MET A 34 4.26 -9.74 10.75
CA MET A 34 5.58 -9.68 11.40
C MET A 34 5.61 -8.63 12.53
N THR A 35 5.18 -7.40 12.27
CA THR A 35 5.09 -6.33 13.27
C THR A 35 4.20 -6.73 14.44
N PHE A 36 3.09 -7.42 14.17
CA PHE A 36 2.19 -7.90 15.21
C PHE A 36 2.85 -8.93 16.13
N PHE A 37 3.57 -9.91 15.56
CA PHE A 37 4.30 -10.90 16.37
C PHE A 37 5.47 -10.30 17.13
N ALA A 38 6.17 -9.32 16.55
CA ALA A 38 7.28 -8.62 17.18
C ALA A 38 6.81 -7.76 18.36
N ASN A 39 5.71 -7.01 18.19
CA ASN A 39 5.20 -6.07 19.19
C ASN A 39 4.12 -6.66 20.10
N ARG A 40 3.94 -7.99 20.13
CA ARG A 40 2.88 -8.63 20.92
C ARG A 40 2.89 -8.20 22.40
N ASN A 41 4.09 -8.02 22.96
CA ASN A 41 4.29 -7.68 24.37
C ASN A 41 3.93 -6.20 24.61
N SER A 42 4.39 -5.28 23.76
CA SER A 42 4.04 -3.86 23.84
C SER A 42 2.56 -3.59 23.57
N ILE A 43 1.92 -4.37 22.69
CA ILE A 43 0.47 -4.27 22.48
C ILE A 43 -0.29 -4.73 23.74
N ALA A 44 0.18 -5.78 24.40
CA ALA A 44 -0.42 -6.24 25.66
C ALA A 44 -0.24 -5.22 26.79
N GLU A 45 0.94 -4.60 26.89
CA GLU A 45 1.21 -3.51 27.85
C GLU A 45 0.36 -2.28 27.56
N MET A 46 0.24 -1.85 26.30
CA MET A 46 -0.57 -0.70 25.92
C MET A 46 -2.07 -0.92 26.21
N ILE A 47 -2.57 -2.15 26.03
CA ILE A 47 -3.94 -2.52 26.42
C ILE A 47 -4.10 -2.46 27.95
N SER A 48 -3.10 -2.93 28.70
CA SER A 48 -3.08 -2.89 30.17
C SER A 48 -3.07 -1.45 30.68
N ASP A 49 -2.27 -0.57 30.10
CA ASP A 49 -2.15 0.83 30.49
C ASP A 49 -3.42 1.63 30.20
N ILE A 50 -4.07 1.38 29.05
CA ILE A 50 -5.35 2.02 28.73
C ILE A 50 -6.42 1.62 29.76
N TYR A 51 -6.44 0.36 30.17
CA TYR A 51 -7.38 -0.14 31.19
C TYR A 51 -7.13 0.44 32.57
N THR A 52 -5.88 0.45 33.02
CA THR A 52 -5.48 0.98 34.32
C THR A 52 -5.84 2.46 34.45
N ASN A 53 -5.72 3.22 33.35
CA ASN A 53 -6.04 4.64 33.31
C ASN A 53 -7.52 4.97 33.10
N SER A 54 -8.35 4.03 32.64
CA SER A 54 -9.79 4.27 32.40
C SER A 54 -10.69 3.94 33.59
N GLY A 55 -10.13 3.48 34.72
CA GLY A 55 -10.87 3.27 35.96
C GLY A 55 -11.91 2.15 35.89
N VAL A 56 -11.88 1.33 34.83
CA VAL A 56 -12.75 0.16 34.65
C VAL A 56 -12.19 -0.96 35.53
N SER A 57 -12.98 -1.42 36.51
CA SER A 57 -12.58 -2.53 37.37
C SER A 57 -12.28 -3.80 36.54
N GLU A 58 -11.26 -4.56 36.94
CA GLU A 58 -10.82 -5.80 36.25
C GLU A 58 -11.92 -6.87 36.10
N GLU A 59 -13.05 -6.72 36.82
CA GLU A 59 -14.18 -7.66 36.83
C GLU A 59 -15.18 -7.49 35.67
N GLU A 60 -15.33 -6.32 35.04
CA GLU A 60 -16.46 -6.10 34.10
C GLU A 60 -16.16 -6.46 32.64
N VAL A 61 -14.89 -6.51 32.23
CA VAL A 61 -14.49 -6.98 30.89
C VAL A 61 -13.18 -7.74 31.00
N SER A 62 -13.22 -9.05 30.82
CA SER A 62 -12.01 -9.87 30.76
C SER A 62 -11.04 -9.30 29.73
N LEU A 63 -9.83 -8.92 30.14
CA LEU A 63 -8.73 -8.43 29.26
C LEU A 63 -8.53 -9.31 28.01
N LYS A 64 -8.81 -10.63 28.14
CA LYS A 64 -8.82 -11.60 27.04
C LYS A 64 -9.83 -11.26 25.93
N THR A 65 -11.02 -10.78 26.29
CA THR A 65 -12.08 -10.41 25.34
C THR A 65 -11.68 -9.16 24.54
N VAL A 66 -11.09 -8.16 25.20
CA VAL A 66 -10.60 -6.95 24.49
C VAL A 66 -9.45 -7.28 23.57
N ALA A 67 -8.46 -8.04 24.04
CA ALA A 67 -7.36 -8.49 23.19
C ALA A 67 -7.87 -9.28 21.97
N PHE A 68 -8.89 -10.11 22.15
CA PHE A 68 -9.53 -10.84 21.06
C PHE A 68 -10.26 -9.94 20.06
N ILE A 69 -10.98 -8.92 20.53
CA ILE A 69 -11.65 -7.94 19.65
C ILE A 69 -10.61 -7.12 18.87
N THR A 70 -9.55 -6.65 19.53
CA THR A 70 -8.44 -5.94 18.88
C THR A 70 -7.78 -6.80 17.80
N TYR A 71 -7.57 -8.09 18.08
CA TYR A 71 -7.07 -9.05 17.09
C TYR A 71 -7.99 -9.17 15.87
N LEU A 72 -9.30 -9.32 16.09
CA LEU A 72 -10.29 -9.37 15.01
C LEU A 72 -10.30 -8.09 14.16
N LEU A 73 -10.17 -6.91 14.78
CA LEU A 73 -10.10 -5.64 14.07
C LEU A 73 -8.85 -5.53 13.20
N ILE A 74 -7.68 -5.93 13.72
CA ILE A 74 -6.43 -5.95 12.95
C ILE A 74 -6.54 -6.91 11.77
N LEU A 75 -7.09 -8.12 11.99
CA LEU A 75 -7.31 -9.10 10.93
C LEU A 75 -8.27 -8.58 9.85
N ALA A 76 -9.39 -7.96 10.26
CA ALA A 76 -10.35 -7.37 9.34
C ALA A 76 -9.72 -6.24 8.50
N PHE A 77 -8.90 -5.39 9.14
CA PHE A 77 -8.16 -4.33 8.48
C PHE A 77 -7.16 -4.90 7.46
N LEU A 78 -6.43 -5.96 7.81
CA LEU A 78 -5.51 -6.65 6.91
C LEU A 78 -6.20 -7.21 5.66
N VAL A 79 -7.33 -7.89 5.86
CA VAL A 79 -8.14 -8.43 4.76
C VAL A 79 -8.64 -7.30 3.88
N LEU A 80 -9.03 -6.16 4.46
CA LEU A 80 -9.48 -4.99 3.73
C LEU A 80 -8.36 -4.39 2.88
N VAL A 81 -7.17 -4.16 3.46
CA VAL A 81 -5.99 -3.62 2.74
C VAL A 81 -5.61 -4.53 1.58
N PHE A 82 -5.54 -5.84 1.82
CA PHE A 82 -5.23 -6.82 0.78
C PHE A 82 -6.29 -6.85 -0.31
N SER A 83 -7.56 -6.78 0.05
CA SER A 83 -8.69 -6.76 -0.90
C SER A 83 -8.65 -5.52 -1.78
N ILE A 84 -8.27 -4.36 -1.23
CA ILE A 84 -8.08 -3.12 -2.00
C ILE A 84 -6.94 -3.28 -3.01
N SER A 85 -5.78 -3.78 -2.59
CA SER A 85 -4.63 -4.00 -3.47
C SER A 85 -4.94 -5.02 -4.57
N LEU A 86 -5.64 -6.09 -4.24
CA LEU A 86 -6.16 -7.06 -5.21
C LEU A 86 -7.14 -6.42 -6.20
N TYR A 87 -8.06 -5.60 -5.73
CA TYR A 87 -9.04 -4.92 -6.58
C TYR A 87 -8.35 -3.99 -7.58
N VAL A 88 -7.40 -3.17 -7.11
CA VAL A 88 -6.62 -2.25 -7.96
C VAL A 88 -5.83 -3.03 -9.01
N GLY A 89 -5.09 -4.06 -8.59
CA GLY A 89 -4.29 -4.86 -9.51
C GLY A 89 -5.11 -5.65 -10.54
N LYS A 90 -6.23 -6.26 -10.12
CA LYS A 90 -7.15 -6.96 -11.03
C LYS A 90 -7.80 -5.99 -12.02
N CYS A 91 -8.18 -4.80 -11.59
CA CYS A 91 -8.77 -3.79 -12.48
C CYS A 91 -7.74 -3.25 -13.49
N ALA A 92 -6.50 -2.97 -13.05
CA ALA A 92 -5.42 -2.55 -13.95
C ALA A 92 -5.11 -3.62 -15.01
N ASN A 93 -5.03 -4.89 -14.59
CA ASN A 93 -4.84 -6.03 -15.51
C ASN A 93 -6.04 -6.23 -16.46
N ALA A 94 -7.26 -6.00 -15.99
CA ALA A 94 -8.45 -6.06 -16.83
C ALA A 94 -8.49 -4.91 -17.86
N GLU A 95 -8.06 -3.70 -17.49
CA GLU A 95 -7.94 -2.59 -18.44
C GLU A 95 -6.84 -2.86 -19.47
N ALA A 96 -5.71 -3.44 -19.06
CA ALA A 96 -4.61 -3.82 -19.95
C ALA A 96 -5.01 -4.90 -20.98
N LYS A 97 -5.73 -5.95 -20.54
CA LYS A 97 -6.06 -7.12 -21.39
C LYS A 97 -7.40 -7.01 -22.12
N LYS A 98 -8.42 -6.42 -21.48
CA LYS A 98 -9.81 -6.41 -21.98
C LYS A 98 -10.28 -5.02 -22.40
N GLY A 99 -9.47 -3.96 -22.21
CA GLY A 99 -9.83 -2.59 -22.55
C GLY A 99 -10.97 -1.99 -21.72
N LYS A 100 -11.43 -2.66 -20.65
CA LYS A 100 -12.53 -2.19 -19.80
C LYS A 100 -12.03 -1.08 -18.88
N LYS A 101 -12.33 0.17 -19.22
CA LYS A 101 -11.98 1.37 -18.45
C LYS A 101 -12.82 1.42 -17.17
N ARG A 102 -12.17 1.47 -16.01
CA ARG A 102 -12.83 1.71 -14.70
C ARG A 102 -12.15 2.91 -14.03
N TYR A 103 -12.92 3.89 -13.58
CA TYR A 103 -12.34 5.11 -12.98
C TYR A 103 -12.08 4.94 -11.47
N LEU A 104 -12.90 4.14 -10.79
CA LEU A 104 -12.82 3.95 -9.34
C LEU A 104 -11.47 3.40 -8.87
N TYR A 105 -10.87 2.44 -9.58
CA TYR A 105 -9.57 1.89 -9.15
C TYR A 105 -8.42 2.90 -9.28
N LEU A 106 -8.54 3.91 -10.15
CA LEU A 106 -7.53 4.97 -10.26
C LEU A 106 -7.60 5.93 -9.09
N ILE A 107 -8.82 6.26 -8.64
CA ILE A 107 -9.02 7.08 -7.43
C ILE A 107 -8.45 6.35 -6.22
N ILE A 108 -8.75 5.05 -6.09
CA ILE A 108 -8.22 4.21 -5.01
C ILE A 108 -6.70 4.09 -5.09
N ALA A 109 -6.13 3.87 -6.28
CA ALA A 109 -4.68 3.80 -6.47
C ALA A 109 -3.98 5.12 -6.12
N LEU A 110 -4.59 6.26 -6.45
CA LEU A 110 -4.07 7.59 -6.13
C LEU A 110 -4.15 7.88 -4.63
N LEU A 111 -5.27 7.55 -3.98
CA LEU A 111 -5.43 7.66 -2.53
C LEU A 111 -4.41 6.77 -1.80
N ALA A 112 -4.28 5.51 -2.22
CA ALA A 112 -3.29 4.59 -1.66
C ALA A 112 -1.86 5.10 -1.88
N GLY A 113 -1.55 5.61 -3.09
CA GLY A 113 -0.25 6.20 -3.38
C GLY A 113 0.06 7.39 -2.47
N PHE A 114 -0.92 8.26 -2.20
CA PHE A 114 -0.77 9.37 -1.27
C PHE A 114 -0.49 8.89 0.17
N LEU A 115 -1.19 7.84 0.63
CA LEU A 115 -0.92 7.23 1.93
C LEU A 115 0.49 6.66 2.03
N TYR A 116 1.00 6.01 0.98
CA TYR A 116 2.39 5.51 0.97
C TYR A 116 3.41 6.66 0.97
N ILE A 117 3.15 7.77 0.28
CA ILE A 117 4.01 8.96 0.34
C ILE A 117 4.03 9.55 1.77
N TYR A 118 2.86 9.59 2.43
CA TYR A 118 2.79 10.02 3.82
C TYR A 118 3.54 9.05 4.75
N SER A 119 3.44 7.73 4.52
CA SER A 119 4.23 6.72 5.24
C SER A 119 5.74 6.94 5.04
N CYS A 120 6.18 7.25 3.81
CA CYS A 120 7.57 7.59 3.52
C CYS A 120 8.03 8.82 4.31
N TYR A 121 7.18 9.85 4.42
CA TYR A 121 7.47 11.04 5.21
C TYR A 121 7.67 10.71 6.70
N LEU A 122 6.80 9.87 7.27
CA LEU A 122 6.95 9.38 8.64
C LEU A 122 8.25 8.57 8.80
N GLY A 123 8.56 7.68 7.86
CA GLY A 123 9.80 6.91 7.86
C GLY A 123 11.06 7.77 7.86
N ILE A 124 11.06 8.89 7.11
CA ILE A 124 12.17 9.86 7.12
C ILE A 124 12.33 10.50 8.51
N LEU A 125 11.23 10.84 9.18
CA LEU A 125 11.28 11.38 10.54
C LEU A 125 11.85 10.36 11.53
N SER A 126 11.42 9.10 11.46
CA SER A 126 11.93 8.01 12.31
C SER A 126 13.43 7.76 12.12
N ILE A 127 13.91 7.74 10.86
CA ILE A 127 15.36 7.59 10.56
C ILE A 127 16.15 8.79 11.09
N ARG A 128 15.59 10.01 10.98
CA ARG A 128 16.24 11.21 11.51
C ARG A 128 16.39 11.13 13.03
N ASP A 129 15.34 10.72 13.73
CA ASP A 129 15.35 10.64 15.19
C ASP A 129 16.33 9.56 15.71
N LEU A 130 16.51 8.45 14.97
CA LEU A 130 17.58 7.47 15.23
C LEU A 130 18.99 8.05 15.03
N THR A 131 19.17 8.88 14.01
CA THR A 131 20.51 9.42 13.66
C THR A 131 21.01 10.44 14.70
N PHE A 132 20.10 11.06 15.47
CA PHE A 132 20.46 12.09 16.46
C PHE A 132 20.50 11.61 17.92
N ASN A 133 20.06 10.39 18.23
CA ASN A 133 20.14 9.79 19.58
C ASN A 133 21.23 8.71 19.61
N GLU A 134 22.51 9.10 19.66
CA GLU A 134 23.67 8.21 19.79
C GLU A 134 23.77 7.55 21.17
N ALA A 135 22.94 6.55 21.48
CA ALA A 135 23.01 5.90 22.80
C ALA A 135 22.75 4.38 22.86
N SER A 136 23.01 3.55 21.83
CA SER A 136 23.43 2.14 22.05
C SER A 136 23.93 1.41 20.78
N LEU A 137 25.24 1.16 20.72
CA LEU A 137 25.96 0.81 19.48
C LEU A 137 25.76 -0.61 18.87
N THR A 138 24.82 -1.43 19.32
CA THR A 138 24.67 -2.81 18.76
C THR A 138 23.24 -3.25 18.44
N ASP A 139 22.24 -2.87 19.24
CA ASP A 139 20.83 -3.11 18.88
C ASP A 139 20.31 -2.09 17.85
N ASP A 140 20.94 -0.90 17.76
CA ASP A 140 20.53 0.15 16.81
C ASP A 140 20.82 -0.19 15.33
N ILE A 141 21.85 -1.00 15.03
CA ILE A 141 22.21 -1.27 13.62
C ILE A 141 21.16 -2.13 12.93
N ASN A 142 20.69 -3.20 13.58
CA ASN A 142 19.65 -4.06 13.02
C ASN A 142 18.32 -3.30 12.88
N ASN A 143 17.95 -2.54 13.91
CA ASN A 143 16.73 -1.71 13.89
C ASN A 143 16.80 -0.62 12.80
N SER A 144 17.97 -0.03 12.57
CA SER A 144 18.19 0.95 11.50
C SER A 144 18.08 0.34 10.11
N ILE A 145 18.64 -0.86 9.91
CA ILE A 145 18.54 -1.60 8.63
C ILE A 145 17.08 -1.95 8.33
N ASP A 146 16.33 -2.42 9.33
CA ASP A 146 14.92 -2.76 9.18
C ASP A 146 14.09 -1.51 8.82
N GLN A 147 14.32 -0.38 9.48
CA GLN A 147 13.63 0.88 9.16
C GLN A 147 13.95 1.41 7.76
N ILE A 148 15.20 1.29 7.31
CA ILE A 148 15.59 1.66 5.94
C ILE A 148 14.93 0.72 4.92
N ALA A 149 14.89 -0.58 5.20
CA ALA A 149 14.24 -1.56 4.33
C ALA A 149 12.72 -1.28 4.22
N GLU A 150 12.08 -0.93 5.34
CA GLU A 150 10.68 -0.51 5.36
C GLU A 150 10.43 0.75 4.52
N PHE A 151 11.28 1.77 4.67
CA PHE A 151 11.20 3.00 3.89
C PHE A 151 11.35 2.74 2.39
N LEU A 152 12.35 1.95 1.98
CA LEU A 152 12.59 1.62 0.57
C LEU A 152 11.40 0.89 -0.06
N LEU A 153 10.73 0.05 0.73
CA LEU A 153 9.59 -0.71 0.26
C LEU A 153 8.33 0.16 0.14
N ASP A 154 8.10 1.06 1.09
CA ASP A 154 7.02 2.04 1.00
C ASP A 154 7.23 2.98 -0.20
N LEU A 155 8.48 3.40 -0.44
CA LEU A 155 8.86 4.21 -1.61
C LEU A 155 8.61 3.45 -2.91
N SER A 156 8.99 2.17 -2.96
CA SER A 156 8.71 1.30 -4.11
C SER A 156 7.21 1.15 -4.35
N SER A 157 6.43 1.07 -3.28
CA SER A 157 4.97 0.97 -3.35
C SER A 157 4.30 2.22 -3.90
N ALA A 158 4.73 3.39 -3.42
CA ALA A 158 4.31 4.67 -3.98
C ALA A 158 4.68 4.78 -5.47
N GLY A 159 5.90 4.40 -5.83
CA GLY A 159 6.39 4.41 -7.21
C GLY A 159 5.54 3.55 -8.16
N VAL A 160 5.20 2.32 -7.75
CA VAL A 160 4.36 1.41 -8.55
C VAL A 160 2.94 1.98 -8.74
N LEU A 161 2.34 2.55 -7.70
CA LEU A 161 0.99 3.11 -7.79
C LEU A 161 0.94 4.38 -8.65
N LEU A 162 1.95 5.25 -8.56
CA LEU A 162 2.08 6.41 -9.44
C LEU A 162 2.32 5.98 -10.89
N ALA A 163 3.21 5.01 -11.13
CA ALA A 163 3.47 4.47 -12.46
C ALA A 163 2.21 3.83 -13.07
N LEU A 164 1.41 3.12 -12.26
CA LEU A 164 0.10 2.59 -12.65
C LEU A 164 -0.84 3.71 -13.07
N PHE A 165 -0.95 4.76 -12.26
CA PHE A 165 -1.80 5.92 -12.53
C PHE A 165 -1.42 6.62 -13.84
N PHE A 166 -0.14 6.96 -14.03
CA PHE A 166 0.35 7.60 -15.25
C PHE A 166 0.20 6.70 -16.48
N SER A 167 0.48 5.39 -16.35
CA SER A 167 0.31 4.42 -17.44
C SER A 167 -1.15 4.27 -17.87
N ALA A 168 -2.09 4.33 -16.93
CA ALA A 168 -3.52 4.30 -17.23
C ALA A 168 -3.98 5.56 -17.96
N ILE A 169 -3.56 6.75 -17.50
CA ILE A 169 -3.88 8.03 -18.16
C ILE A 169 -3.32 8.04 -19.59
N ARG A 170 -2.04 7.69 -19.76
CA ARG A 170 -1.39 7.65 -21.07
C ARG A 170 -2.13 6.70 -22.02
N SER A 171 -2.46 5.49 -21.58
CA SER A 171 -3.23 4.52 -22.38
C SER A 171 -4.57 5.09 -22.87
N ARG A 172 -5.29 5.83 -22.01
CA ARG A 172 -6.58 6.45 -22.34
C ARG A 172 -6.44 7.59 -23.34
N ILE A 173 -5.44 8.44 -23.18
CA ILE A 173 -5.15 9.53 -24.11
C ILE A 173 -4.83 8.97 -25.51
N LEU A 174 -3.95 7.97 -25.59
CA LEU A 174 -3.62 7.30 -26.86
C LEU A 174 -4.82 6.60 -27.50
N SER A 175 -5.68 5.96 -26.70
CA SER A 175 -6.92 5.35 -27.19
C SER A 175 -7.85 6.36 -27.84
N ASN A 176 -7.98 7.57 -27.27
CA ASN A 176 -8.85 8.61 -27.81
C ASN A 176 -8.27 9.25 -29.08
N MET A 177 -6.94 9.32 -29.22
CA MET A 177 -6.31 9.80 -30.45
C MET A 177 -6.50 8.83 -31.62
N ILE A 178 -6.34 7.52 -31.36
CA ILE A 178 -6.52 6.48 -32.38
C ILE A 178 -7.97 6.49 -32.90
N SER A 179 -8.97 6.55 -32.01
CA SER A 179 -10.38 6.59 -32.43
C SER A 179 -10.73 7.84 -33.25
N LYS A 180 -10.08 8.98 -32.96
CA LYS A 180 -10.26 10.21 -33.75
C LYS A 180 -9.63 10.11 -35.15
N GLN A 181 -8.48 9.44 -35.28
CA GLN A 181 -7.86 9.21 -36.58
C GLN A 181 -8.68 8.25 -37.45
N GLU A 182 -9.22 7.18 -36.86
CA GLU A 182 -10.08 6.22 -37.57
C GLU A 182 -11.35 6.92 -38.11
N ALA A 183 -12.03 7.72 -37.27
CA ALA A 183 -13.21 8.48 -37.68
C ALA A 183 -12.92 9.55 -38.77
N ALA A 184 -11.71 10.09 -38.82
CA ALA A 184 -11.31 11.08 -39.83
C ALA A 184 -10.93 10.46 -41.19
N HIS A 185 -10.61 9.16 -41.21
CA HIS A 185 -10.30 8.43 -42.45
C HIS A 185 -11.55 7.83 -43.13
N GLU A 186 -12.68 7.78 -42.42
CA GLU A 186 -13.98 7.29 -42.94
C GLU A 186 -14.84 8.39 -43.57
N LEU A 187 -14.41 9.67 -43.51
CA LEU A 187 -15.04 10.84 -44.11
C LEU A 187 -14.32 11.27 -45.40
#